data_AF-A0A496SV88-F1
#
_entry.id   AF-A0A496SV88-F1
#
_cell.length_a   1.000
_cell.length_b   1.000
_cell.length_c   1.000
_cell.angle_alpha   90.00
_cell.angle_beta   90.00
_cell.angle_gamma   90.00
#
_symmetry.space_group_name_H-M   'P 1'
#
loop_
_entity.id
_entity.type
_entity.pdbx_description
1 polymer ?
#
loop_
_entity_poly.entity_id
_entity_poly.type
_entity_poly.pdbx_seq_one_letter_code
_entity_poly.pdbx_strand_id
1 'polypeptide(L)' 'MIYVPASAKGLSFGKFEEKAGMYAVKNCVIYLDDVKVPKEFRAAGPGKDAELLRDQIIAARVG' A
#
# COMPACT_ATOMS: atom_id res chain seq x y z
N MET A 1 -3.94 -8.55 0.26
CA MET A 1 -4.29 -7.15 0.46
C MET A 1 -4.79 -6.97 1.88
N ILE A 2 -4.11 -6.11 2.62
CA ILE A 2 -4.38 -5.79 4.01
C ILE A 2 -4.48 -4.27 4.07
N TYR A 3 -5.56 -3.74 4.64
CA TYR A 3 -5.68 -2.32 4.91
C TYR A 3 -4.87 -2.01 6.17
N VAL A 4 -3.77 -1.27 6.03
CA VAL A 4 -2.93 -0.88 7.17
C VAL A 4 -3.30 0.55 7.56
N PRO A 5 -3.77 0.80 8.80
CA PRO A 5 -4.04 2.16 9.26
C PRO A 5 -2.76 3.01 9.25
N ALA A 6 -2.86 4.28 8.84
CA ALA A 6 -1.71 5.20 8.82
C ALA A 6 -1.10 5.44 10.22
N SER A 7 -1.88 5.24 11.27
CA SER A 7 -1.45 5.34 12.67
C SER A 7 -0.89 4.03 13.25
N ALA A 8 -0.76 2.98 12.44
CA ALA A 8 -0.28 1.68 12.92
C ALA A 8 1.14 1.79 13.47
N LYS A 9 1.35 1.29 14.69
CA LYS A 9 2.68 1.23 15.30
C LYS A 9 3.60 0.36 14.43
N GLY A 10 4.81 0.84 14.15
CA GLY A 10 5.79 0.16 13.30
C GLY A 10 5.71 0.53 11.82
N LEU A 11 4.67 1.25 11.39
CA LEU A 11 4.60 1.84 10.05
C LEU A 11 5.43 3.13 10.03
N SER A 12 6.34 3.24 9.07
CA SER A 12 7.07 4.50 8.83
C SER A 12 7.38 4.70 7.35
N PHE A 13 7.78 5.93 7.00
CA PHE A 13 8.06 6.34 5.63
C PHE A 13 9.49 6.88 5.52
N GLY A 14 10.18 6.50 4.44
CA GLY A 14 11.50 7.02 4.12
C GLY A 14 11.48 8.47 3.64
N LYS A 15 12.66 8.96 3.24
CA LYS A 15 12.79 10.26 2.58
C LYS A 15 12.07 10.23 1.23
N PHE A 16 11.66 11.40 0.74
CA PHE A 16 11.10 11.49 -0.61
C PHE A 16 12.18 11.31 -1.67
N GLU A 17 11.85 10.54 -2.70
CA GLU A 17 12.77 10.22 -3.80
C GLU A 17 13.01 11.44 -4.70
N GLU A 18 14.27 11.62 -5.11
CA GLU A 18 14.64 12.49 -6.22
C GLU A 18 14.35 11.78 -7.54
N LYS A 19 13.29 12.23 -8.21
CA LYS A 19 12.79 11.62 -9.45
C LYS A 19 13.21 12.44 -10.66
N ALA A 20 13.11 11.86 -11.85
CA ALA A 20 13.31 12.59 -13.11
C ALA A 20 12.11 13.49 -13.50
N GLY A 21 10.94 13.32 -12.85
CA GLY A 21 9.72 14.05 -13.16
C GLY A 21 8.60 13.77 -12.16
N MET A 22 7.40 14.33 -12.40
CA MET A 22 6.25 14.28 -11.48
C MET A 22 6.62 14.69 -10.04
N TYR A 23 7.42 15.75 -9.89
CA TYR A 23 7.98 16.17 -8.61
C TYR A 23 6.94 16.49 -7.52
N ALA A 24 5.74 16.91 -7.92
CA ALA A 24 4.64 17.15 -6.98
C ALA A 24 4.12 15.86 -6.31
N VAL A 25 4.39 14.68 -6.89
CA VAL A 25 4.00 13.38 -6.31
C VAL A 25 5.07 12.93 -5.33
N LYS A 26 4.66 12.61 -4.10
CA LYS A 26 5.55 12.07 -3.07
C LYS A 26 5.71 10.56 -3.26
N ASN A 27 6.94 10.14 -3.51
CA ASN A 27 7.34 8.73 -3.55
C ASN A 27 8.37 8.51 -2.46
N CYS A 28 8.25 7.43 -1.70
CA CYS A 28 9.22 7.03 -0.68
C CYS A 28 9.06 5.54 -0.41
N VAL A 29 10.08 4.95 0.23
CA VAL A 29 9.99 3.60 0.77
C VAL A 29 9.02 3.58 1.96
N ILE A 30 8.20 2.54 2.05
CA ILE A 30 7.34 2.25 3.21
C ILE A 30 7.99 1.13 4.00
N TYR A 31 8.17 1.32 5.30
CA TYR A 31 8.70 0.32 6.23
C TYR A 31 7.58 -0.21 7.14
N LEU A 32 7.56 -1.53 7.33
CA LEU A 32 6.56 -2.24 8.13
C LEU A 32 7.28 -3.09 9.18
N ASP A 33 7.69 -2.46 10.29
CA ASP A 33 8.47 -3.11 11.34
C ASP A 33 7.56 -3.64 12.45
N ASP A 34 7.34 -4.97 12.44
CA ASP A 34 6.45 -5.67 13.38
C ASP A 34 5.01 -5.08 13.45
N VAL A 35 4.52 -4.55 12.33
CA VAL A 35 3.19 -3.96 12.24
C VAL A 35 2.12 -5.02 12.51
N LYS A 36 1.25 -4.76 13.49
CA LYS A 36 0.09 -5.59 13.81
C LYS A 36 -1.18 -4.94 13.29
N VAL A 37 -2.00 -5.73 12.60
CA VAL A 37 -3.27 -5.28 12.03
C VAL A 37 -4.37 -6.28 12.42
N PRO A 38 -5.56 -5.82 12.84
CA PRO A 38 -6.69 -6.69 13.10
C PRO A 38 -7.09 -7.51 11.87
N LYS A 39 -7.65 -8.71 12.07
CA LYS A 39 -7.95 -9.66 10.98
C LYS A 39 -9.00 -9.13 10.01
N GLU A 40 -9.95 -8.35 10.51
CA GLU A 40 -11.05 -7.74 9.77
C GLU A 40 -10.60 -6.70 8.74
N PHE A 41 -9.35 -6.21 8.80
CA PHE A 41 -8.77 -5.33 7.79
C PHE A 41 -8.22 -6.07 6.57
N ARG A 42 -8.36 -7.40 6.54
CA ARG A 42 -8.06 -8.19 5.35
C ARG A 42 -9.20 -8.02 4.33
N ALA A 43 -8.85 -7.49 3.16
CA ALA A 43 -9.84 -7.15 2.13
C ALA A 43 -10.67 -8.35 1.63
N ALA A 44 -10.09 -9.55 1.61
CA ALA A 44 -10.76 -10.79 1.25
C ALA A 44 -10.04 -12.02 1.83
N GLY A 45 -10.57 -13.22 1.62
CA GLY A 45 -9.98 -14.47 2.12
C GLY A 45 -8.54 -14.74 1.66
N PRO A 46 -7.83 -15.68 2.31
CA PRO A 46 -6.49 -16.12 1.90
C PRO A 46 -6.45 -16.50 0.41
N GLY A 47 -5.37 -16.13 -0.28
CA GLY A 47 -5.16 -16.46 -1.69
C GLY A 47 -5.81 -15.50 -2.71
N LYS A 48 -6.66 -14.57 -2.27
CA LYS A 48 -7.33 -13.60 -3.16
C LYS A 48 -6.52 -12.35 -3.50
N ASP A 49 -5.31 -12.24 -2.97
CA ASP A 49 -4.53 -11.00 -2.97
C ASP A 49 -4.09 -10.56 -4.37
N ALA A 50 -3.63 -11.50 -5.20
CA ALA A 50 -3.20 -11.22 -6.57
C ALA A 50 -4.38 -10.89 -7.51
N GLU A 51 -5.52 -11.57 -7.32
CA GLU A 51 -6.75 -11.31 -8.06
C GLU A 51 -7.23 -9.87 -7.81
N LEU A 52 -7.33 -9.47 -6.54
CA LEU A 52 -7.72 -8.11 -6.17
C LEU A 52 -6.74 -7.05 -6.70
N LEU A 53 -5.44 -7.30 -6.62
CA LEU A 53 -4.44 -6.36 -7.16
C LEU A 53 -4.58 -6.19 -8.67
N ARG A 54 -4.74 -7.28 -9.42
CA ARG A 54 -4.96 -7.24 -10.87
C ARG A 54 -6.20 -6.42 -11.20
N ASP A 55 -7.31 -6.68 -10.52
CA ASP A 55 -8.59 -6.03 -10.81
C ASP A 55 -8.53 -4.51 -10.50
N GLN A 56 -7.83 -4.11 -9.43
CA GLN A 56 -7.57 -2.69 -9.12
C GLN A 56 -6.75 -2.00 -10.21
N ILE A 57 -5.70 -2.66 -10.73
CA ILE A 57 -4.89 -2.11 -11.83
C ILE A 57 -5.71 -1.95 -13.11
N ILE A 58 -6.58 -2.93 -13.44
CA ILE A 58 -7.46 -2.86 -14.61
C ILE A 58 -8.43 -1.69 -14.47
N ALA A 59 -9.06 -1.52 -13.31
CA ALA A 59 -9.98 -0.41 -13.06
C ALA A 59 -9.28 0.96 -13.19
N ALA A 60 -8.08 1.10 -12.63
CA ALA A 60 -7.32 2.36 -12.68
C ALA A 60 -6.83 2.73 -14.09
N ARG A 61 -6.67 1.77 -15.01
CA ARG A 61 -6.23 2.01 -16.38
C ARG A 61 -7.24 2.77 -17.24
N VAL A 62 -8.52 2.70 -16.91
CA VAL A 62 -9.61 3.34 -17.68
C VAL A 62 -9.76 4.82 -17.31
N GLY A 63 -9.21 5.25 -16.17
CA GLY A 63 -9.25 6.63 -15.69
C GLY A 63 -8.15 7.53 -16.25
#